data_AF-A0A1V4ER45-F1
#
_entry.id   AF-A0A1V4ER45-F1
#
_cell.length_a   1.000
_cell.length_b   1.000
_cell.length_c   1.000
_cell.angle_alpha   90.00
_cell.angle_beta   90.00
_cell.angle_gamma   90.00
#
_symmetry.space_group_name_H-M   'P 1'
#
loop_
_entity.id
_entity.type
_entity.pdbx_description
1 polymer ?
#
loop_
_entity_poly.entity_id
_entity_poly.type
_entity_poly.pdbx_seq_one_letter_code
_entity_poly.pdbx_strand_id
1 'polypeptide(L)'
;MEDSVMKKAFAEWEDISRDPRAWAEYESRRKAILDDAAAVREAELRAQEAEEKGAAEGALQAAENIARNLLTSGMDIETVAQHTGLSKEKVADINRNMH
;
A
#
# COMPACT_ATOMS: atom_id res chain seq x y z
N MET A 1 31.07 14.46 42.13
CA MET A 1 31.49 15.57 41.24
C MET A 1 30.76 15.53 39.90
N GLU A 2 30.52 14.35 39.31
CA GLU A 2 29.75 14.19 38.04
C GLU A 2 28.32 14.75 38.08
N ASP A 3 27.61 14.60 39.20
CA ASP A 3 26.21 15.03 39.33
C ASP A 3 26.02 16.56 39.25
N SER A 4 27.03 17.36 39.62
CA SER A 4 26.95 18.83 39.53
C SER A 4 27.17 19.37 38.12
N VAL A 5 28.01 18.69 37.33
CA VAL A 5 28.27 19.07 35.93
C VAL A 5 27.07 18.69 35.07
N MET A 6 26.52 17.49 35.30
CA MET A 6 25.33 17.04 34.58
C MET A 6 24.11 17.91 34.89
N LYS A 7 23.90 18.29 36.15
CA LYS A 7 22.82 19.22 36.53
C LYS A 7 22.98 20.60 35.91
N LYS A 8 24.21 21.13 35.79
CA LYS A 8 24.48 22.40 35.08
C LYS A 8 24.18 22.29 33.59
N ALA A 9 24.63 21.21 32.94
CA ALA A 9 24.37 20.98 31.53
C ALA A 9 22.86 20.84 31.24
N PHE A 10 22.12 20.14 32.11
CA PHE A 10 20.66 20.07 32.01
C PHE A 10 19.98 21.41 32.27
N ALA A 11 20.44 22.20 33.25
CA ALA A 11 19.88 23.51 33.53
C ALA A 11 20.15 24.51 32.39
N GLU A 12 21.35 24.50 31.80
CA GLU A 12 21.67 25.31 30.60
C GLU A 12 20.88 24.84 29.37
N TRP A 13 20.72 23.52 29.18
CA TRP A 13 19.86 22.98 28.14
C TRP A 13 18.39 23.37 28.35
N GLU A 14 17.90 23.30 29.60
CA GLU A 14 16.56 23.71 29.97
C GLU A 14 16.37 25.23 29.74
N ASP A 15 17.36 26.05 30.07
CA ASP A 15 17.35 27.51 29.88
C ASP A 15 17.38 27.91 28.40
N ILE A 16 18.21 27.26 27.58
CA ILE A 16 18.21 27.45 26.11
C ILE A 16 16.90 26.94 25.50
N SER A 17 16.31 25.87 26.05
CA SER A 17 15.02 25.33 25.60
C SER A 17 13.80 26.14 26.07
N ARG A 18 14.00 27.11 26.97
CA ARG A 18 12.94 27.97 27.51
C ARG A 18 12.60 29.17 26.62
N ASP A 19 13.31 29.43 25.52
CA ASP A 19 12.86 30.40 24.52
C ASP A 19 11.69 29.80 23.71
N PRO A 20 10.44 30.26 23.96
CA PRO A 20 9.28 29.67 23.31
C PRO A 20 9.30 29.87 21.79
N ARG A 21 10.03 30.89 21.30
CA ARG A 21 10.19 31.14 19.86
C ARG A 21 11.13 30.12 19.23
N ALA A 22 12.28 29.88 19.86
CA ALA A 22 13.23 28.87 19.40
C ALA A 22 12.61 27.47 19.42
N TRP A 23 11.82 27.15 20.44
CA TRP A 23 11.10 25.89 20.53
C TRP A 23 10.04 25.77 19.42
N ALA A 24 9.23 26.82 19.20
CA ALA A 24 8.23 26.83 18.13
C ALA A 24 8.85 26.68 16.74
N GLU A 25 9.99 27.33 16.48
CA GLU A 25 10.75 27.16 15.24
C GLU A 25 11.27 25.73 15.08
N TYR A 26 11.84 25.15 16.13
CA TYR A 26 12.31 23.77 16.13
C TYR A 26 11.18 22.79 15.81
N GLU A 27 10.05 22.90 16.50
CA GLU A 27 8.91 22.01 16.27
C GLU A 27 8.29 22.24 14.89
N SER A 28 8.26 23.47 14.39
CA SER A 28 7.82 23.74 13.02
C SER A 28 8.70 23.04 11.99
N ARG A 29 10.03 23.09 12.15
CA ARG A 29 10.98 22.37 11.26
C ARG A 29 10.82 20.86 11.39
N ARG A 30 10.70 20.35 12.63
CA ARG A 30 10.50 18.93 12.91
C ARG A 30 9.19 18.43 12.29
N LYS A 31 8.11 19.20 12.40
CA LYS A 31 6.82 18.88 11.79
C LYS A 31 6.93 18.83 10.27
N ALA A 32 7.58 19.81 9.63
CA ALA A 32 7.79 19.79 8.18
C ALA A 32 8.51 18.53 7.72
N ILE A 33 9.58 18.12 8.42
CA ILE A 33 10.31 16.87 8.12
C ILE A 33 9.39 15.63 8.26
N LEU A 34 8.55 15.60 9.30
CA LEU A 34 7.62 14.50 9.54
C LEU A 34 6.51 14.45 8.49
N ASP A 35 5.98 15.60 8.09
CA ASP A 35 4.96 15.73 7.05
C ASP A 35 5.53 15.27 5.70
N ASP A 36 6.75 15.70 5.35
CA ASP A 36 7.45 15.26 4.14
C ASP A 36 7.69 13.73 4.15
N ALA A 37 8.18 13.20 5.27
CA ALA A 37 8.39 11.76 5.43
C ALA A 37 7.08 10.97 5.38
N ALA A 38 5.98 11.54 5.89
CA ALA A 38 4.65 10.93 5.81
C ALA A 38 4.13 10.92 4.37
N ALA A 39 4.30 12.02 3.62
CA ALA A 39 3.90 12.11 2.23
C ALA A 39 4.62 11.09 1.34
N VAL A 40 5.93 10.89 1.55
CA VAL A 40 6.70 9.84 0.85
C VAL A 40 6.17 8.45 1.17
N ARG A 41 5.99 8.12 2.46
CA ARG A 41 5.45 6.82 2.86
C ARG A 41 4.05 6.56 2.31
N GLU A 42 3.18 7.58 2.30
CA GLU A 42 1.84 7.45 1.73
C GLU A 42 1.89 7.18 0.22
N ALA A 43 2.80 7.84 -0.51
CA ALA A 43 3.00 7.60 -1.94
C ALA A 43 3.49 6.17 -2.22
N GLU A 44 4.43 5.66 -1.42
CA GLU A 44 4.93 4.28 -1.51
C GLU A 44 3.81 3.26 -1.26
N LEU A 45 3.03 3.44 -0.19
CA LEU A 45 1.89 2.56 0.10
C LEU A 45 0.85 2.57 -1.01
N ARG A 46 0.51 3.75 -1.56
CA ARG A 46 -0.42 3.86 -2.68
C ARG A 46 0.10 3.15 -3.92
N ALA A 47 1.40 3.24 -4.20
CA ALA A 47 2.02 2.56 -5.32
C ALA A 47 1.96 1.03 -5.15
N GLN A 48 2.27 0.54 -3.94
CA GLN A 48 2.18 -0.89 -3.63
C GLN A 48 0.75 -1.42 -3.77
N GLU A 49 -0.24 -0.72 -3.21
CA GLU A 49 -1.65 -1.11 -3.34
C GLU A 49 -2.12 -1.12 -4.80
N ALA A 50 -1.65 -0.16 -5.61
CA ALA A 50 -1.97 -0.10 -7.02
C ALA A 50 -1.34 -1.26 -7.80
N GLU A 51 -0.11 -1.63 -7.48
CA GLU A 51 0.58 -2.78 -8.08
C GLU A 51 -0.12 -4.10 -7.72
N GLU A 52 -0.46 -4.31 -6.45
CA GLU A 52 -1.18 -5.49 -5.98
C GLU A 52 -2.56 -5.62 -6.64
N LYS A 53 -3.32 -4.53 -6.72
CA LYS A 53 -4.61 -4.50 -7.42
C LYS A 53 -4.44 -4.78 -8.91
N GLY A 54 -3.48 -4.13 -9.56
CA GLY A 54 -3.21 -4.35 -10.98
C GLY A 54 -2.80 -5.80 -11.30
N ALA A 55 -2.00 -6.41 -10.44
CA ALA A 55 -1.62 -7.81 -10.57
C ALA A 55 -2.83 -8.75 -10.41
N ALA A 56 -3.69 -8.50 -9.41
CA ALA A 56 -4.90 -9.30 -9.18
C ALA A 56 -5.91 -9.17 -10.34
N GLU A 57 -6.17 -7.94 -10.80
CA GLU A 57 -7.04 -7.66 -11.95
C GLU A 57 -6.48 -8.30 -13.23
N GLY A 58 -5.17 -8.20 -13.47
CA GLY A 58 -4.51 -8.82 -14.61
C GLY A 58 -4.60 -10.34 -14.59
N ALA A 59 -4.39 -10.97 -13.43
CA ALA A 59 -4.54 -12.41 -13.26
C ALA A 59 -5.98 -12.87 -13.52
N LEU A 60 -6.98 -12.14 -13.01
CA LEU A 60 -8.38 -12.44 -13.25
C LEU A 60 -8.72 -12.30 -14.74
N GLN A 61 -8.30 -11.21 -15.39
CA GLN A 61 -8.55 -10.99 -16.81
C GLN A 61 -7.88 -12.05 -17.69
N ALA A 62 -6.66 -12.48 -17.34
CA ALA A 62 -5.99 -13.59 -18.00
C ALA A 62 -6.77 -14.91 -17.84
N ALA A 63 -7.25 -15.22 -16.64
CA ALA A 63 -8.08 -16.40 -16.39
C ALA A 63 -9.38 -16.37 -17.20
N GLU A 64 -10.07 -15.23 -17.27
CA GLU A 64 -11.27 -15.07 -18.09
C GLU A 64 -10.98 -15.21 -19.60
N ASN A 65 -9.85 -14.67 -20.08
CA ASN A 65 -9.43 -14.82 -21.47
C ASN A 65 -9.16 -16.29 -21.82
N ILE A 66 -8.46 -17.01 -20.93
CA ILE A 66 -8.23 -18.45 -21.09
C ILE A 66 -9.57 -19.20 -21.09
N ALA A 67 -10.48 -18.88 -20.17
CA ALA A 67 -11.80 -19.50 -20.12
C ALA A 67 -12.57 -19.34 -21.44
N ARG A 68 -12.59 -18.12 -22.01
CA ARG A 68 -13.23 -17.87 -23.33
C ARG A 68 -12.61 -18.71 -24.44
N ASN A 69 -11.29 -18.84 -24.47
CA ASN A 69 -10.59 -19.64 -25.48
C ASN A 69 -10.92 -21.13 -25.35
N LEU A 70 -10.97 -21.66 -24.12
CA LEU A 70 -11.28 -23.07 -23.87
C LEU A 70 -12.75 -23.39 -24.18
N LEU A 71 -13.69 -22.51 -23.80
CA LEU A 71 -15.11 -22.64 -24.15
C LEU A 71 -15.32 -22.59 -25.68
N THR A 72 -14.65 -21.67 -26.37
CA THR A 72 -14.68 -21.60 -27.84
C THR A 72 -14.14 -22.88 -28.49
N SER A 73 -13.20 -23.54 -27.83
CA SER A 73 -12.64 -24.83 -28.27
C SER A 73 -13.56 -26.03 -27.97
N GLY A 74 -14.74 -25.80 -27.39
CA GLY A 74 -15.74 -26.82 -27.11
C GLY A 74 -15.55 -27.57 -25.79
N MET A 75 -14.69 -27.09 -24.89
CA MET A 75 -14.57 -27.67 -23.55
C MET A 75 -15.80 -27.35 -22.69
N ASP A 76 -16.16 -28.27 -21.81
CA ASP A 76 -17.27 -28.10 -20.89
C ASP A 76 -16.91 -27.20 -19.70
N ILE A 77 -17.94 -26.68 -19.03
CA ILE A 77 -17.81 -25.70 -17.94
C ILE A 77 -17.00 -26.26 -16.76
N GLU A 78 -17.10 -27.55 -16.46
CA GLU A 78 -16.39 -28.18 -15.34
C GLU A 78 -14.87 -28.16 -15.59
N THR A 79 -14.48 -28.65 -16.78
CA THR A 79 -13.08 -28.71 -17.20
C THR A 79 -12.47 -27.31 -17.27
N VAL A 80 -13.21 -26.32 -17.79
CA VAL A 80 -12.73 -24.93 -17.88
C VAL A 80 -12.54 -24.31 -16.49
N ALA A 81 -13.48 -24.50 -15.56
CA ALA A 81 -13.35 -24.02 -14.19
C ALA A 81 -12.11 -24.61 -13.50
N GLN A 82 -11.87 -25.92 -13.68
CA GLN A 82 -10.70 -26.60 -13.13
C GLN A 82 -9.37 -26.01 -13.64
N HIS A 83 -9.26 -25.72 -14.94
CA HIS A 83 -8.01 -25.24 -15.54
C HIS A 83 -7.75 -23.74 -15.32
N THR A 84 -8.80 -22.94 -15.15
CA THR A 84 -8.68 -21.48 -14.99
C THR A 84 -8.72 -21.03 -13.53
N GLY A 85 -9.14 -21.92 -12.62
CA GLY A 85 -9.35 -21.58 -11.21
C GLY A 85 -10.57 -20.68 -10.97
N LEU A 86 -11.39 -20.43 -12.00
CA LEU A 86 -12.65 -19.70 -11.89
C LEU A 86 -13.76 -20.59 -11.31
N SER A 87 -14.77 -19.98 -10.70
CA SER A 87 -15.96 -20.72 -10.29
C SER A 87 -16.78 -21.16 -11.50
N LYS A 88 -17.55 -22.25 -11.34
CA LYS A 88 -18.42 -22.76 -12.41
C LYS A 88 -19.47 -21.74 -12.81
N GLU A 89 -20.00 -20.98 -11.85
CA GLU A 89 -20.96 -19.89 -12.07
C GLU A 89 -20.33 -18.80 -12.96
N LYS A 90 -19.09 -18.39 -12.65
CA LYS A 90 -18.38 -17.38 -13.43
C LYS A 90 -18.10 -17.85 -14.85
N VAL A 91 -17.69 -19.11 -15.03
CA VAL A 91 -17.49 -19.71 -16.36
C VAL A 91 -18.81 -19.81 -17.13
N ALA A 92 -19.90 -20.18 -16.47
CA ALA A 92 -21.23 -20.22 -17.08
C ALA A 92 -21.72 -18.83 -17.52
N ASP A 93 -21.45 -17.80 -16.71
CA ASP A 93 -21.75 -16.40 -17.07
C ASP A 93 -20.92 -15.94 -18.27
N ILE A 94 -19.62 -16.26 -18.31
CA ILE A 94 -18.77 -15.99 -19.47
C ILE A 94 -19.34 -16.67 -20.71
N ASN A 95 -19.70 -17.95 -20.64
CA ASN A 95 -20.25 -18.70 -21.76
C ASN A 95 -21.58 -18.10 -22.25
N ARG A 96 -22.43 -17.62 -21.33
CA ARG A 96 -23.69 -16.96 -21.68
C ARG A 96 -23.46 -15.62 -22.37
N ASN A 97 -22.46 -14.85 -21.94
CA ASN A 97 -22.16 -13.52 -22.49
C ASN A 97 -21.40 -13.57 -23.82
N MET A 98 -21.01 -14.75 -24.30
CA MET A 98 -20.38 -14.96 -25.62
C MET A 98 -21.40 -15.17 -26.75
N HIS A 99 -22.67 -15.40 -26.42
CA HIS A 99 -23.77 -15.68 -27.34
C HIS A 99 -24.84 -14.60 -27.26
#